data_AF-A0AAJ8KET0-F1
#
_entry.id   AF-A0AAJ8KET0-F1
#
_cell.length_a   1.000
_cell.length_b   1.000
_cell.length_c   1.000
_cell.angle_alpha   90.00
_cell.angle_beta   90.00
_cell.angle_gamma   90.00
#
_symmetry.space_group_name_H-M   'P 1'
#
loop_
_entity.id
_entity.type
_entity.pdbx_description
1 polymer ?
#
loop_
_entity_poly.entity_id
_entity_poly.type
_entity_poly.pdbx_seq_one_letter_code
_entity_poly.pdbx_strand_id
1 'polypeptide(L)'
;MSYFMTHLHSGWHVDQAILVEEDRVVCIRFGHDHDEECMALDETLYGVSEKVQNFAVIYLVDITEVPDFNKMYELYDNSSLMFFYRNKHIMIDLGTGDNNKINWAITDKQELIDIIETVYRGASKGRGLVVSPRDYSTRQKGR
;
A
#
# COMPACT_ATOMS: atom_id res chain seq x y z
N MET A 1 -1.99 -17.54 -1.67
CA MET A 1 -1.47 -16.85 -2.88
C MET A 1 -0.33 -15.88 -2.56
N SER A 2 -0.13 -15.48 -1.30
CA SER A 2 0.99 -14.63 -0.87
C SER A 2 2.40 -15.21 -1.15
N TYR A 3 2.53 -16.52 -1.38
CA TYR A 3 3.80 -17.22 -1.68
C TYR A 3 4.56 -16.72 -2.92
N PHE A 4 3.88 -16.09 -3.88
CA PHE A 4 4.52 -15.59 -5.11
C PHE A 4 4.95 -14.13 -5.02
N MET A 5 4.55 -13.43 -3.96
CA MET A 5 4.92 -12.04 -3.71
C MET A 5 6.09 -11.96 -2.73
N THR A 6 6.84 -10.87 -2.79
CA THR A 6 8.01 -10.70 -1.93
C THR A 6 7.59 -10.24 -0.54
N HIS A 7 7.90 -11.06 0.47
CA HIS A 7 7.72 -10.75 1.88
C HIS A 7 8.98 -10.09 2.46
N LEU A 8 8.80 -9.11 3.34
CA LEU A 8 9.88 -8.47 4.08
C LEU A 8 9.79 -8.90 5.55
N HIS A 9 10.75 -9.70 5.97
CA HIS A 9 10.75 -10.39 7.28
C HIS A 9 11.49 -9.63 8.40
N SER A 10 11.85 -8.36 8.19
CA SER A 10 12.46 -7.54 9.25
C SER A 10 12.26 -6.05 9.01
N GLY A 11 12.33 -5.24 10.07
CA GLY A 11 12.32 -3.77 9.96
C GLY A 11 13.41 -3.24 9.03
N TRP A 12 14.60 -3.84 9.08
CA TRP A 12 15.70 -3.50 8.18
C TRP A 12 15.36 -3.74 6.70
N HIS A 13 14.69 -4.85 6.38
CA HIS A 13 14.27 -5.13 5.00
C HIS A 13 13.23 -4.12 4.50
N VAL A 14 12.30 -3.71 5.37
CA VAL A 14 11.30 -2.67 5.07
C VAL A 14 11.97 -1.32 4.81
N ASP A 15 12.84 -0.88 5.72
CA ASP A 15 13.57 0.38 5.58
C ASP A 15 14.44 0.38 4.31
N GLN A 16 15.14 -0.72 4.05
CA GLN A 16 16.00 -0.84 2.89
C GLN A 16 15.18 -0.79 1.60
N ALA A 17 14.05 -1.51 1.51
CA ALA A 17 13.17 -1.50 0.35
C ALA A 17 12.63 -0.09 0.03
N ILE A 18 12.28 0.69 1.07
CA ILE A 18 11.83 2.08 0.93
C ILE A 18 12.98 3.02 0.52
N LEU A 19 14.18 2.80 1.05
CA LEU A 19 15.33 3.70 0.87
C LEU A 19 15.95 3.61 -0.53
N VAL A 20 16.10 2.40 -1.09
CA VAL A 20 16.87 2.20 -2.32
C VAL A 20 16.06 2.41 -3.60
N GLU A 21 14.74 2.41 -3.51
CA GLU A 21 13.88 2.57 -4.67
C GLU A 21 13.76 4.06 -5.03
N GLU A 22 14.43 4.45 -6.11
CA GLU A 22 14.53 5.86 -6.53
C GLU A 22 13.46 6.26 -7.56
N ASP A 23 13.01 5.32 -8.38
CA ASP A 23 12.18 5.62 -9.56
C ASP A 23 10.78 5.03 -9.53
N ARG A 24 10.50 4.09 -8.61
CA ARG A 24 9.20 3.45 -8.48
C ARG A 24 8.55 3.72 -7.14
N VAL A 25 7.22 3.64 -7.11
CA VAL A 25 6.45 3.65 -5.86
C VAL A 25 6.67 2.33 -5.14
N VAL A 26 7.06 2.37 -3.88
CA VAL A 26 7.10 1.21 -3.00
C VAL A 26 5.73 1.07 -2.34
N CYS A 27 4.96 0.08 -2.77
CA CYS A 27 3.68 -0.29 -2.20
C CYS A 27 3.90 -1.37 -1.14
N ILE A 28 3.48 -1.14 0.10
CA ILE A 28 3.65 -2.12 1.19
C ILE A 28 2.29 -2.44 1.79
N ARG A 29 1.90 -3.72 1.73
CA ARG A 29 0.75 -4.25 2.47
C ARG A 29 1.24 -4.73 3.84
N PHE A 30 0.79 -4.07 4.88
CA PHE A 30 0.92 -4.50 6.26
C PHE A 30 -0.35 -5.25 6.70
N GLY A 31 -0.21 -6.43 7.28
CA GLY A 31 -1.33 -7.21 7.83
C GLY A 31 -0.98 -8.68 7.91
N HIS A 32 -1.89 -9.53 8.36
CA HIS A 32 -1.61 -10.97 8.43
C HIS A 32 -2.04 -11.71 7.17
N ASP A 33 -1.21 -12.64 6.71
CA ASP A 33 -1.49 -13.46 5.51
C ASP A 33 -2.76 -14.31 5.62
N HIS A 34 -3.21 -14.59 6.85
CA HIS A 34 -4.39 -15.40 7.13
C HIS A 34 -5.68 -14.58 7.23
N ASP A 35 -5.61 -13.25 7.26
CA ASP A 35 -6.80 -12.39 7.32
C ASP A 35 -7.49 -12.33 5.95
N GLU A 36 -8.82 -12.47 5.95
CA GLU A 36 -9.63 -12.46 4.72
C GLU A 36 -9.46 -11.16 3.92
N GLU A 37 -9.37 -10.01 4.60
CA GLU A 37 -9.14 -8.71 3.94
C GLU A 37 -7.75 -8.63 3.30
N CYS A 38 -6.72 -9.16 3.95
CA CYS A 38 -5.38 -9.26 3.37
C CYS A 38 -5.36 -10.20 2.17
N MET A 39 -6.00 -11.37 2.26
CA MET A 39 -6.07 -12.32 1.14
C MET A 39 -6.72 -11.70 -0.11
N ALA A 40 -7.84 -10.98 0.08
CA ALA A 40 -8.54 -10.31 -1.02
C ALA A 40 -7.71 -9.18 -1.65
N LEU A 41 -7.00 -8.40 -0.83
CA LEU A 41 -6.09 -7.38 -1.32
C LEU A 41 -4.88 -7.98 -2.04
N ASP A 42 -4.28 -9.03 -1.47
CA ASP A 42 -3.12 -9.73 -2.03
C ASP A 42 -3.44 -10.34 -3.41
N GLU A 43 -4.63 -10.89 -3.61
CA GLU A 43 -5.06 -11.39 -4.93
C GLU A 43 -5.08 -10.26 -5.98
N THR A 44 -5.54 -9.08 -5.57
CA THR A 44 -5.61 -7.91 -6.45
C THR A 44 -4.20 -7.36 -6.72
N LEU A 45 -3.37 -7.21 -5.69
CA LEU A 45 -1.97 -6.78 -5.79
C LEU A 45 -1.18 -7.72 -6.71
N TYR A 46 -1.30 -9.03 -6.52
CA TYR A 46 -0.68 -10.03 -7.39
C TYR A 46 -1.14 -9.86 -8.84
N GLY A 47 -2.45 -9.71 -9.05
CA GLY A 47 -3.04 -9.54 -10.38
C GLY A 47 -2.67 -8.25 -11.12
N VAL A 48 -2.13 -7.24 -10.43
CA VAL A 48 -1.66 -5.98 -11.03
C VAL A 48 -0.14 -5.83 -11.03
N SER A 49 0.59 -6.65 -10.26
CA SER A 49 2.04 -6.55 -10.05
C SER A 49 2.84 -6.40 -11.35
N GLU A 50 2.59 -7.27 -12.33
CA GLU A 50 3.26 -7.23 -13.64
C GLU A 50 2.90 -5.97 -14.46
N LYS A 51 1.67 -5.46 -14.32
CA LYS A 51 1.21 -4.28 -15.05
C LYS A 51 1.85 -2.99 -14.54
N VAL A 52 2.13 -2.93 -13.24
CA VAL A 52 2.69 -1.74 -12.58
C VAL A 52 4.20 -1.78 -12.41
N GLN A 53 4.86 -2.90 -12.74
CA GLN A 53 6.29 -3.16 -12.46
C GLN A 53 7.27 -2.07 -12.92
N ASN A 54 6.91 -1.32 -13.97
CA ASN A 54 7.71 -0.23 -14.53
C ASN A 54 7.72 1.04 -13.66
N PHE A 55 6.76 1.21 -12.76
CA PHE A 55 6.60 2.42 -11.95
C PHE A 55 6.21 2.15 -10.49
N ALA A 56 6.00 0.88 -10.11
CA ALA A 56 5.76 0.46 -8.73
C ALA A 56 6.37 -0.91 -8.44
N VAL A 57 6.67 -1.15 -7.16
CA VAL A 57 7.09 -2.43 -6.60
C VAL A 57 6.20 -2.73 -5.39
N ILE A 58 5.83 -3.99 -5.20
CA ILE A 58 4.88 -4.39 -4.18
C ILE A 58 5.54 -5.38 -3.22
N TYR A 59 5.42 -5.10 -1.92
CA TYR A 59 5.90 -5.94 -0.83
C TYR A 59 4.79 -6.26 0.16
N LEU A 60 4.92 -7.41 0.82
CA LEU A 60 4.04 -7.85 1.89
C LEU A 60 4.82 -7.89 3.22
N VAL A 61 4.17 -7.50 4.31
CA VAL A 61 4.73 -7.49 5.66
C VAL A 61 3.71 -8.05 6.64
N ASP A 62 4.09 -9.13 7.35
CA ASP A 62 3.32 -9.61 8.50
C ASP A 62 3.65 -8.77 9.74
N ILE A 63 2.63 -8.13 10.31
CA ILE A 63 2.78 -7.20 11.45
C ILE A 63 3.04 -7.92 12.79
N THR A 64 2.88 -9.25 12.86
CA THR A 64 3.34 -10.07 14.00
C THR A 64 4.84 -10.33 13.88
N GLU A 65 5.32 -10.61 12.68
CA GLU A 65 6.75 -10.89 12.43
C GLU A 65 7.59 -9.61 12.51
N VAL A 66 7.07 -8.50 11.96
CA VAL A 66 7.76 -7.20 11.92
C VAL A 66 6.92 -6.13 12.64
N PRO A 67 6.93 -6.10 13.99
CA PRO A 67 6.09 -5.19 14.76
C PRO A 67 6.63 -3.75 14.87
N ASP A 68 7.84 -3.49 14.37
CA ASP A 68 8.57 -2.21 14.52
C ASP A 68 7.75 -0.98 14.07
N PHE A 69 6.88 -1.17 13.07
CA PHE A 69 6.10 -0.10 12.46
C PHE A 69 4.69 0.06 13.03
N ASN A 70 4.20 -0.88 13.84
CA ASN A 70 2.79 -0.94 14.25
C ASN A 70 2.34 0.34 14.96
N LYS A 71 3.19 0.85 15.87
CA LYS A 71 2.91 2.11 16.58
C LYS A 71 3.14 3.34 15.70
N MET A 72 4.16 3.31 14.84
CA MET A 72 4.54 4.45 14.00
C MET A 72 3.48 4.76 12.94
N TYR A 73 2.93 3.71 12.31
CA TYR A 73 1.92 3.84 11.27
C TYR A 73 0.49 3.55 11.73
N GLU A 74 0.30 3.35 13.04
CA GLU A 74 -1.00 3.05 13.65
C GLU A 74 -1.70 1.87 12.94
N LEU A 75 -0.96 0.75 12.81
CA LEU A 75 -1.42 -0.47 12.13
C LEU A 75 -2.34 -1.28 13.05
N TYR A 76 -3.57 -0.79 13.24
CA TYR A 76 -4.60 -1.43 14.04
C TYR A 76 -5.66 -2.16 13.20
N ASP A 77 -5.71 -1.85 11.90
CA ASP A 77 -6.60 -2.50 10.94
C ASP A 77 -6.03 -3.86 10.48
N ASN A 78 -6.91 -4.79 10.08
CA ASN A 78 -6.49 -6.12 9.60
C ASN A 78 -5.56 -6.04 8.38
N SER A 79 -5.81 -5.08 7.49
CA SER A 79 -5.00 -4.83 6.29
C SER A 79 -4.77 -3.35 6.11
N SER A 80 -3.53 -2.94 5.83
CA SER A 80 -3.13 -1.56 5.58
C SER A 80 -2.19 -1.50 4.39
N LEU A 81 -2.61 -0.84 3.30
CA LEU A 81 -1.75 -0.58 2.16
C LEU A 81 -1.20 0.86 2.24
N MET A 82 0.11 0.97 2.23
CA MET A 82 0.85 2.24 2.29
C MET A 82 1.76 2.41 1.08
N PHE A 83 2.06 3.66 0.76
CA PHE A 83 2.84 4.03 -0.42
C PHE A 83 4.03 4.90 -0.05
N PHE A 84 5.19 4.58 -0.60
CA PHE A 84 6.42 5.33 -0.40
C PHE A 84 7.07 5.66 -1.75
N TYR A 85 7.76 6.79 -1.81
CA TYR A 85 8.53 7.19 -2.98
C TYR A 85 9.75 8.00 -2.54
N ARG A 86 10.95 7.56 -2.91
CA ARG A 86 12.23 8.20 -2.53
C ARG A 86 12.34 8.48 -1.02
N ASN A 87 12.16 7.43 -0.21
CA ASN A 87 12.19 7.50 1.25
C ASN A 87 11.17 8.48 1.88
N LYS A 88 10.05 8.74 1.20
CA LYS A 88 8.94 9.54 1.73
C LYS A 88 7.65 8.76 1.67
N HIS A 89 6.90 8.78 2.76
CA HIS A 89 5.51 8.31 2.79
C HIS A 89 4.64 9.25 1.96
N ILE A 90 3.83 8.69 1.07
CA ILE A 90 2.93 9.41 0.19
C ILE A 90 1.50 9.18 0.66
N MET A 91 0.86 10.24 1.13
CA MET A 91 -0.54 10.23 1.54
C MET A 91 -1.47 10.29 0.33
N ILE A 92 -2.66 9.71 0.46
CA ILE A 92 -3.69 9.69 -0.56
C ILE A 92 -5.00 10.15 0.06
N ASP A 93 -5.54 11.27 -0.43
CA ASP A 93 -6.90 11.68 -0.10
C ASP A 93 -7.90 10.78 -0.84
N LEU A 94 -8.55 9.92 -0.07
CA LEU A 94 -9.55 8.95 -0.53
C LEU A 94 -10.98 9.39 -0.15
N GLY A 95 -11.15 10.53 0.52
CA GLY A 95 -12.44 10.96 1.08
C GLY A 95 -12.88 10.19 2.33
N THR A 96 -12.06 9.28 2.85
CA THR A 96 -12.31 8.48 4.07
C THR A 96 -11.86 9.18 5.35
N GLY A 97 -11.07 10.25 5.26
CA GLY A 97 -10.51 10.96 6.41
C GLY A 97 -9.20 10.39 6.95
N ASP A 98 -8.85 9.13 6.66
CA ASP A 98 -7.47 8.64 6.82
C ASP A 98 -6.77 8.64 5.47
N ASN A 99 -5.77 9.52 5.33
CA ASN A 99 -4.99 9.66 4.11
C ASN A 99 -3.67 8.88 4.15
N ASN A 100 -3.33 8.25 5.27
CA ASN A 100 -2.03 7.60 5.47
C ASN A 100 -1.99 6.20 4.85
N LYS A 101 -3.13 5.52 4.81
CA LYS A 101 -3.23 4.11 4.44
C LYS A 101 -4.60 3.80 3.86
N ILE A 102 -4.65 2.78 3.00
CA ILE A 102 -5.89 2.15 2.57
C ILE A 102 -6.12 0.97 3.50
N ASN A 103 -7.12 1.06 4.37
CA ASN A 103 -7.41 0.06 5.41
C ASN A 103 -8.52 -0.92 5.03
N TRP A 104 -8.62 -1.26 3.74
CA TRP A 104 -9.61 -2.18 3.21
C TRP A 104 -9.12 -2.90 1.96
N ALA A 105 -9.75 -4.02 1.63
CA ALA A 105 -9.50 -4.72 0.38
C ALA A 105 -10.10 -3.97 -0.84
N ILE A 106 -9.23 -3.50 -1.72
CA ILE A 106 -9.59 -3.06 -3.08
C ILE A 106 -9.57 -4.29 -3.96
N THR A 107 -10.73 -4.67 -4.50
CA THR A 107 -10.89 -5.88 -5.32
C THR A 107 -10.91 -5.60 -6.82
N ASP A 108 -11.13 -4.34 -7.23
CA ASP A 108 -11.06 -3.94 -8.62
C ASP A 108 -9.60 -3.65 -9.03
N LYS A 109 -9.11 -4.42 -10.01
CA LYS A 109 -7.72 -4.31 -10.47
C LYS A 109 -7.43 -2.97 -11.14
N GLN A 110 -8.38 -2.41 -11.88
CA GLN A 110 -8.16 -1.14 -12.58
C GLN A 110 -8.11 0.01 -11.59
N GLU A 111 -9.00 0.00 -10.58
CA GLU A 111 -9.00 0.95 -9.47
C GLU A 111 -7.66 0.98 -8.75
N LEU A 112 -7.10 -0.19 -8.42
CA LEU A 112 -5.80 -0.26 -7.78
C LEU A 112 -4.67 0.29 -8.67
N ILE A 113 -4.69 -0.01 -9.98
CA ILE A 113 -3.73 0.55 -10.95
C ILE A 113 -3.84 2.08 -11.00
N ASP A 114 -5.06 2.62 -11.10
CA ASP A 114 -5.31 4.06 -11.20
C ASP A 114 -4.82 4.80 -9.94
N ILE A 115 -4.97 4.18 -8.76
CA ILE A 115 -4.45 4.71 -7.49
C ILE A 115 -2.91 4.72 -7.52
N ILE A 116 -2.26 3.60 -7.84
CA ILE A 116 -0.79 3.51 -7.88
C ILE A 116 -0.23 4.51 -8.90
N GLU A 117 -0.85 4.64 -10.07
CA GLU A 117 -0.46 5.61 -11.09
C GLU A 117 -0.60 7.06 -10.59
N THR A 118 -1.69 7.36 -9.87
CA THR A 118 -1.91 8.68 -9.27
C THR A 118 -0.84 9.03 -8.25
N VAL A 119 -0.50 8.07 -7.38
CA VAL A 119 0.62 8.18 -6.43
C VAL A 119 1.92 8.45 -7.18
N TYR A 120 2.25 7.63 -8.18
CA TYR A 120 3.48 7.77 -8.95
C TYR A 120 3.59 9.14 -9.62
N ARG A 121 2.53 9.60 -10.30
CA ARG A 121 2.50 10.89 -11.00
C ARG A 121 2.61 12.07 -10.03
N GLY A 122 2.00 11.98 -8.85
CA GLY A 122 2.05 13.01 -7.83
C GLY A 122 3.39 13.06 -7.11
N ALA A 123 3.88 11.91 -6.66
CA ALA A 123 5.14 11.76 -5.95
C ALA A 123 6.35 12.12 -6.82
N SER A 124 6.35 11.71 -8.09
CA SER A 124 7.38 12.11 -9.08
C SER A 124 7.44 13.63 -9.31
N LYS A 125 6.36 14.37 -8.98
CA LYS A 125 6.31 15.84 -9.01
C LYS A 125 6.60 16.49 -7.65
N GLY A 126 7.04 15.71 -6.67
CA GLY A 126 7.39 16.16 -5.32
C GLY A 126 6.21 16.35 -4.37
N ARG A 127 5.00 15.84 -4.69
CA ARG A 127 3.84 15.93 -3.79
C ARG A 127 3.88 14.82 -2.74
N GLY A 128 3.70 15.18 -1.47
CA GLY A 128 3.54 14.22 -0.37
C GLY A 128 2.09 13.81 -0.10
N LEU A 129 1.12 14.48 -0.73
CA LEU A 129 -0.30 14.15 -0.69
C LEU A 129 -0.84 14.20 -2.13
N VAL A 130 -1.54 13.13 -2.53
CA VAL A 130 -2.24 13.04 -3.82
C VAL A 130 -3.73 12.86 -3.59
N VAL A 131 -4.55 13.22 -4.56
CA VAL A 131 -6.00 13.03 -4.49
C VAL A 131 -6.36 11.84 -5.35
N SER A 132 -7.06 10.86 -4.77
CA SER A 132 -7.53 9.67 -5.48
C SER A 132 -8.43 10.07 -6.66
N PRO A 133 -8.39 9.33 -7.79
CA PRO A 133 -9.30 9.55 -8.91
C PRO A 133 -10.76 9.20 -8.57
N ARG A 134 -10.99 8.45 -7.48
CA ARG A 134 -12.31 8.07 -6.97
C ARG A 134 -12.49 8.52 -5.52
N ASP A 135 -13.73 8.90 -5.18
CA ASP A 135 -14.15 9.20 -3.82
C ASP A 135 -14.67 7.93 -3.12
N TYR A 136 -14.13 7.63 -1.93
CA TYR A 136 -14.53 6.51 -1.08
C TYR A 136 -15.28 6.97 0.18
N SER A 137 -15.70 8.24 0.26
CA SER A 137 -16.42 8.81 1.41
C SER A 137 -17.70 8.06 1.80
N THR A 138 -18.38 7.42 0.84
CA THR A 138 -19.59 6.63 1.08
C THR A 138 -19.29 5.27 1.72
N ARG A 139 -18.04 4.79 1.67
CA ARG A 139 -17.64 3.50 2.25
C ARG A 139 -17.64 3.53 3.78
N GLN A 140 -17.24 4.66 4.39
CA GLN A 140 -17.25 4.79 5.84
C GLN A 140 -18.65 5.02 6.43
N LYS A 141 -19.64 5.46 5.63
CA LYS A 141 -21.02 5.66 6.12
C LYS A 141 -21.74 4.35 6.50
N GLY A 142 -21.11 3.20 6.25
CA GLY A 142 -21.66 1.87 6.54
C GLY A 142 -20.99 1.11 7.69
N ARG A 143 -20.08 1.75 8.45
CA ARG A 143 -19.55 1.21 9.72
C ARG A 143 -20.15 1.94 10.90
#